data_AF-A0AAN7SRW7-F1
#
_entry.id   AF-A0AAN7SRW7-F1
#
_cell.length_a   1.000
_cell.length_b   1.000
_cell.length_c   1.000
_cell.angle_alpha   90.00
_cell.angle_beta   90.00
_cell.angle_gamma   90.00
#
_symmetry.space_group_name_H-M   'P 1'
#
loop_
_entity.id
_entity.type
_entity.pdbx_description
1 polymer ?
#
loop_
_entity_poly.entity_id
_entity_poly.type
_entity_poly.pdbx_seq_one_letter_code
_entity_poly.pdbx_strand_id
1 'polypeptide(L)'
;MVGELLVWNDRIQAITPFYKIRRYVTREGRRLGCAEDSPPDPDERLMIIFHDVLLWNEHKCIDKSYTQRREYLRDIVHPIPGHAEIGEQIVMDFTASAGETRLAYQMAFAVTQQWEGLVLKARQDPYIGADGSVARHVKLKKDYIPGLGNSADLVVIGGRCDPLTAHSLGLAPGSWTTFFLACRDMGGRCHTEGVVTCFRIVGQVSLQLI
;
A
#
# COMPACT_ATOMS: atom_id res chain seq x y z
N MET A 1 5.16 12.21 -15.81
CA MET A 1 4.31 11.00 -15.70
C MET A 1 4.11 10.66 -14.24
N VAL A 2 3.10 9.85 -13.91
CA VAL A 2 2.86 9.31 -12.55
C VAL A 2 2.79 7.80 -12.63
N GLY A 3 3.50 7.13 -11.74
CA GLY A 3 3.54 5.67 -11.68
C GLY A 3 3.97 5.16 -10.32
N GLU A 4 3.79 3.86 -10.13
CA GLU A 4 4.19 3.13 -8.93
C GLU A 4 5.46 2.32 -9.24
N LEU A 5 6.45 2.40 -8.36
CA LEU A 5 7.67 1.60 -8.46
C LEU A 5 7.46 0.28 -7.72
N LEU A 6 7.87 -0.82 -8.35
CA LEU A 6 7.62 -2.18 -7.91
C LEU A 6 8.88 -3.03 -8.13
N VAL A 7 8.87 -4.25 -7.60
CA VAL A 7 9.91 -5.25 -7.85
C VAL A 7 9.32 -6.37 -8.69
N TRP A 8 9.86 -6.55 -9.89
CA TRP A 8 9.55 -7.64 -10.80
C TRP A 8 10.52 -8.80 -10.61
N ASN A 9 10.05 -10.04 -10.72
CA ASN A 9 10.90 -11.23 -10.76
C ASN A 9 10.78 -11.94 -12.11
N ASP A 10 11.91 -12.09 -12.81
CA ASP A 10 11.97 -12.66 -14.15
C ASP A 10 11.72 -14.17 -14.18
N ARG A 11 12.08 -14.88 -13.12
CA ARG A 11 11.90 -16.33 -13.07
C ARG A 11 10.43 -16.73 -12.99
N ILE A 12 9.64 -16.00 -12.20
CA ILE A 12 8.20 -16.26 -12.04
C ILE A 12 7.32 -15.37 -12.92
N GLN A 13 7.92 -14.42 -13.64
CA GLN A 13 7.22 -13.44 -14.49
C GLN A 13 6.09 -12.73 -13.74
N ALA A 14 6.39 -12.23 -12.54
CA ALA A 14 5.39 -11.59 -11.69
C ALA A 14 5.99 -10.48 -10.81
N ILE A 15 5.11 -9.56 -10.41
CA ILE A 15 5.38 -8.57 -9.38
C ILE A 15 5.50 -9.28 -8.03
N THR A 16 6.52 -8.93 -7.27
CA THR A 16 6.77 -9.49 -5.94
C THR A 16 6.14 -8.65 -4.83
N PRO A 17 6.01 -9.17 -3.59
CA PRO A 17 5.45 -8.40 -2.49
C PRO A 17 6.17 -7.07 -2.24
N PHE A 18 5.39 -6.01 -1.97
CA PHE A 18 5.89 -4.63 -1.87
C PHE A 18 7.09 -4.46 -0.93
N TYR A 19 7.15 -5.19 0.18
CA TYR A 19 8.25 -5.07 1.15
C TYR A 19 9.63 -5.36 0.53
N LYS A 20 9.74 -6.08 -0.60
CA LYS A 20 11.02 -6.34 -1.26
C LYS A 20 11.67 -5.08 -1.84
N ILE A 21 10.89 -4.04 -2.18
CA ILE A 21 11.40 -2.81 -2.80
C ILE A 21 12.49 -2.11 -1.98
N ARG A 22 12.45 -2.27 -0.64
CA ARG A 22 13.44 -1.70 0.27
C ARG A 22 14.87 -2.19 0.03
N ARG A 23 15.01 -3.36 -0.61
CA ARG A 23 16.31 -3.92 -1.02
C ARG A 23 16.91 -3.19 -2.22
N TYR A 24 16.10 -2.51 -3.01
CA TYR A 24 16.48 -1.94 -4.31
C TYR A 24 16.54 -0.40 -4.30
N VAL A 25 15.84 0.25 -3.37
CA VAL A 25 15.77 1.71 -3.28
C VAL A 25 16.67 2.22 -2.15
N THR A 26 17.35 3.35 -2.40
CA THR A 26 18.13 4.06 -1.38
C THR A 26 17.55 5.45 -1.13
N ARG A 27 17.68 5.95 0.09
CA ARG A 27 17.41 7.34 0.46
C ARG A 27 18.74 8.00 0.80
N GLU A 28 19.13 9.02 0.06
CA GLU A 28 20.43 9.70 0.22
C GLU A 28 21.62 8.71 0.19
N GLY A 29 21.55 7.73 -0.71
CA GLY A 29 22.57 6.68 -0.86
C GLY A 29 22.57 5.61 0.23
N ARG A 30 21.64 5.65 1.19
CA ARG A 30 21.53 4.66 2.28
C ARG A 30 20.26 3.83 2.17
N ARG A 31 20.34 2.53 2.49
CA ARG A 31 19.16 1.67 2.67
C ARG A 31 18.63 1.81 4.09
N LEU A 32 17.32 1.96 4.25
CA LEU A 32 16.68 2.19 5.54
C LEU A 32 15.97 0.93 6.03
N GLY A 33 16.28 0.45 7.24
CA GLY A 33 15.58 -0.70 7.82
C GLY A 33 15.81 -2.02 7.08
N CYS A 34 16.93 -2.15 6.37
CA CYS A 34 17.25 -3.31 5.54
C CYS A 34 18.43 -4.16 6.06
N ALA A 35 18.86 -3.95 7.30
CA ALA A 35 20.05 -4.61 7.84
C ALA A 35 19.90 -6.14 7.88
N GLU A 36 18.70 -6.62 8.19
CA GLU A 36 18.35 -8.05 8.28
C GLU A 36 17.78 -8.61 6.97
N ASP A 37 17.78 -7.83 5.88
CA ASP A 37 17.30 -8.33 4.60
C ASP A 37 18.32 -9.20 3.89
N SER A 38 17.80 -10.16 3.13
CA SER A 38 18.58 -10.77 2.06
C SER A 38 19.05 -9.70 1.05
N PRO A 39 20.23 -9.91 0.43
CA PRO A 39 20.67 -9.06 -0.68
C PRO A 39 19.66 -9.11 -1.85
N PRO A 40 19.73 -8.14 -2.77
CA PRO A 40 19.00 -8.20 -4.04
C PRO A 40 19.17 -9.55 -4.74
N ASP A 41 18.08 -10.11 -5.24
CA ASP A 41 18.07 -11.35 -6.01
C ASP A 41 18.43 -11.00 -7.48
N PRO A 42 19.34 -11.75 -8.13
CA PRO A 42 19.71 -11.50 -9.53
C PRO A 42 18.54 -11.65 -10.51
N ASP A 43 17.50 -12.42 -10.16
CA ASP A 43 16.28 -12.57 -10.97
C ASP A 43 15.26 -11.46 -10.69
N GLU A 44 15.57 -10.49 -9.82
CA GLU A 44 14.69 -9.39 -9.45
C GLU A 44 15.21 -8.04 -9.92
N ARG A 45 14.28 -7.18 -10.35
CA ARG A 45 14.59 -5.83 -10.81
C ARG A 45 13.50 -4.85 -10.42
N LEU A 46 13.84 -3.56 -10.46
CA LEU A 46 12.85 -2.50 -10.36
C LEU A 46 12.04 -2.41 -11.66
N MET A 47 10.73 -2.26 -11.50
CA MET A 47 9.74 -2.06 -12.56
C MET A 47 8.89 -0.84 -12.20
N ILE A 48 8.42 -0.08 -13.20
CA ILE A 48 7.44 0.98 -13.00
C ILE A 48 6.12 0.66 -13.70
N ILE A 49 5.00 0.87 -12.99
CA ILE A 49 3.66 0.84 -13.57
C ILE A 49 3.11 2.26 -13.65
N PHE A 50 3.00 2.79 -14.86
CA PHE A 50 2.46 4.11 -15.12
C PHE A 50 0.93 4.11 -15.10
N HIS A 51 0.34 5.08 -14.42
CA HIS A 51 -1.12 5.18 -14.30
C HIS A 51 -1.68 6.57 -14.59
N ASP A 52 -0.84 7.59 -14.79
CA ASP A 52 -1.27 8.94 -15.20
C ASP A 52 -0.14 9.73 -15.90
N VAL A 53 -0.51 10.81 -16.58
CA VAL A 53 0.42 11.79 -17.17
C VAL A 53 -0.08 13.20 -16.88
N LEU A 54 0.79 14.02 -16.26
CA LEU A 54 0.44 15.40 -15.85
C LEU A 54 1.10 16.45 -16.73
N LEU A 55 2.22 16.09 -17.35
CA LEU A 55 3.03 16.93 -18.23
C LEU A 55 3.78 16.01 -19.19
N TRP A 56 3.80 16.37 -20.46
CA TRP A 56 4.62 15.73 -21.48
C TRP A 56 5.21 16.79 -22.41
N ASN A 57 6.55 16.94 -22.38
CA ASN A 57 7.25 18.07 -22.97
C ASN A 57 6.64 19.38 -22.42
N GLU A 58 6.23 20.29 -23.30
CA GLU A 58 5.55 21.55 -22.95
C GLU A 58 4.02 21.41 -22.85
N HIS A 59 3.47 20.23 -23.10
CA HIS A 59 2.02 20.00 -23.03
C HIS A 59 1.60 19.69 -21.60
N LYS A 60 0.96 20.68 -20.95
CA LYS A 60 0.30 20.50 -19.66
C LYS A 60 -0.93 19.60 -19.85
N CYS A 61 -0.97 18.49 -19.10
CA CYS A 61 -2.09 17.56 -19.09
C CYS A 61 -2.92 17.65 -17.80
N ILE A 62 -2.46 18.43 -16.82
CA ILE A 62 -3.02 18.46 -15.46
C ILE A 62 -4.50 18.91 -15.40
N ASP A 63 -4.90 19.78 -16.32
CA ASP A 63 -6.25 20.32 -16.51
C ASP A 63 -7.15 19.43 -17.40
N LYS A 64 -6.58 18.39 -18.02
CA LYS A 64 -7.30 17.48 -18.91
C LYS A 64 -8.03 16.41 -18.13
N SER A 65 -9.14 15.92 -18.66
CA SER A 65 -9.90 14.84 -18.03
C SER A 65 -9.06 13.58 -17.87
N TYR A 66 -9.36 12.74 -16.88
CA TYR A 66 -8.64 11.48 -16.68
C TYR A 66 -8.64 10.60 -17.95
N THR A 67 -9.73 10.63 -18.74
CA THR A 67 -9.77 9.94 -20.04
C THR A 67 -8.69 10.42 -20.99
N GLN A 68 -8.60 11.73 -21.21
CA GLN A 68 -7.61 12.33 -22.12
C GLN A 68 -6.19 12.05 -21.63
N ARG A 69 -5.93 12.17 -20.32
CA ARG A 69 -4.61 11.83 -19.76
C ARG A 69 -4.27 10.35 -19.96
N ARG A 70 -5.24 9.45 -19.85
CA ARG A 70 -5.03 8.01 -20.12
C ARG A 70 -4.77 7.72 -21.60
N GLU A 71 -5.40 8.44 -22.51
CA GLU A 71 -5.10 8.36 -23.95
C GLU A 71 -3.67 8.82 -24.22
N TYR A 72 -3.29 10.01 -23.78
CA TYR A 72 -1.91 10.49 -23.91
C TYR A 72 -0.89 9.53 -23.30
N LEU A 73 -1.18 8.97 -22.13
CA LEU A 73 -0.26 8.02 -21.49
C LEU A 73 -0.02 6.78 -22.37
N ARG A 74 -1.05 6.27 -23.06
CA ARG A 74 -0.91 5.13 -23.98
C ARG A 74 -0.12 5.48 -25.24
N ASP A 75 -0.21 6.72 -25.71
CA ASP A 75 0.55 7.17 -26.87
C ASP A 75 2.04 7.40 -26.53
N ILE A 76 2.33 7.79 -25.28
CA ILE A 76 3.69 8.11 -24.83
C ILE A 76 4.45 6.84 -24.38
N VAL A 77 3.79 5.99 -23.59
CA VAL A 77 4.44 4.85 -22.95
C VAL A 77 4.36 3.64 -23.86
N HIS A 78 5.54 3.14 -24.23
CA HIS A 78 5.71 1.88 -24.95
C HIS A 78 6.06 0.79 -23.93
N PRO A 79 5.13 -0.12 -23.59
CA PRO A 79 5.35 -1.07 -22.51
C PRO A 79 6.52 -2.02 -22.79
N ILE A 80 7.36 -2.23 -21.77
CA ILE A 80 8.42 -3.23 -21.74
C ILE A 80 8.10 -4.16 -20.56
N PRO A 81 7.67 -5.40 -20.81
CA PRO A 81 7.29 -6.34 -19.75
C PRO A 81 8.34 -6.45 -18.65
N GLY A 82 7.93 -6.34 -17.40
CA GLY A 82 8.83 -6.42 -16.23
C GLY A 82 9.76 -5.21 -16.03
N HIS A 83 9.63 -4.15 -16.83
CA HIS A 83 10.40 -2.91 -16.68
C HIS A 83 9.52 -1.68 -16.56
N ALA A 84 8.61 -1.50 -17.50
CA ALA A 84 7.80 -0.29 -17.64
C ALA A 84 6.48 -0.65 -18.29
N GLU A 85 5.40 -0.62 -17.54
CA GLU A 85 4.08 -1.01 -18.05
C GLU A 85 3.03 0.06 -17.73
N ILE A 86 1.85 -0.09 -18.33
CA ILE A 86 0.71 0.77 -18.08
C ILE A 86 -0.26 0.03 -17.18
N GLY A 87 -0.64 0.64 -16.06
CA GLY A 87 -1.58 0.05 -15.11
C GLY A 87 -2.93 -0.29 -15.76
N GLU A 88 -3.47 -1.43 -15.38
CA GLU A 88 -4.76 -1.91 -15.84
C GLU A 88 -5.90 -0.94 -15.48
N GLN A 89 -6.92 -0.88 -16.34
CA GLN A 89 -8.08 -0.04 -16.13
C GLN A 89 -9.34 -0.70 -16.67
N ILE A 90 -10.40 -0.64 -15.88
CA ILE A 90 -11.75 -1.04 -16.29
C ILE A 90 -12.67 0.17 -16.16
N VAL A 91 -13.42 0.47 -17.22
CA VAL A 91 -14.45 1.51 -17.19
C VAL A 91 -15.74 0.91 -16.65
N MET A 92 -16.29 1.54 -15.62
CA MET A 92 -17.55 1.14 -14.99
C MET A 92 -18.52 2.31 -15.01
N ASP A 93 -19.77 2.00 -15.33
CA ASP A 93 -20.88 2.92 -15.26
C ASP A 93 -21.67 2.66 -13.98
N PHE A 94 -21.63 3.61 -13.05
CA PHE A 94 -22.36 3.55 -11.79
C PHE A 94 -23.80 4.04 -11.90
N THR A 95 -24.22 4.55 -13.07
CA THR A 95 -25.63 4.90 -13.32
C THR A 95 -26.49 3.67 -13.66
N ALA A 96 -25.86 2.59 -14.10
CA ALA A 96 -26.53 1.31 -14.33
C ALA A 96 -26.85 0.60 -12.99
N SER A 97 -27.97 -0.12 -12.94
CA SER A 97 -28.44 -0.85 -11.74
C SER A 97 -27.46 -1.92 -11.22
N ALA A 98 -26.45 -2.31 -12.01
CA ALA A 98 -25.47 -3.34 -11.66
C ALA A 98 -24.07 -2.80 -11.29
N GLY A 99 -23.90 -1.47 -11.14
CA GLY A 99 -22.58 -0.85 -10.90
C GLY A 99 -21.89 -1.35 -9.63
N GLU A 100 -22.63 -1.43 -8.52
CA GLU A 100 -22.12 -1.93 -7.23
C GLU A 100 -21.69 -3.39 -7.32
N THR A 101 -22.55 -4.26 -7.84
CA THR A 101 -22.26 -5.69 -8.04
C THR A 101 -21.00 -5.87 -8.89
N ARG A 102 -20.85 -5.10 -9.96
CA ARG A 102 -19.66 -5.16 -10.82
C ARG A 102 -18.40 -4.71 -10.08
N LEU A 103 -18.47 -3.65 -9.28
CA LEU A 103 -17.36 -3.21 -8.44
C LEU A 103 -16.97 -4.31 -7.42
N ALA A 104 -17.95 -4.97 -6.79
CA ALA A 104 -17.70 -6.07 -5.87
C ALA A 104 -16.98 -7.25 -6.56
N TYR A 105 -17.38 -7.62 -7.77
CA TYR A 105 -16.67 -8.64 -8.56
C TYR A 105 -15.22 -8.24 -8.88
N GLN A 106 -14.99 -6.97 -9.26
CA GLN A 106 -13.62 -6.48 -9.51
C GLN A 106 -12.78 -6.48 -8.24
N MET A 107 -13.37 -6.15 -7.09
CA MET A 107 -12.69 -6.21 -5.80
C MET A 107 -12.32 -7.66 -5.44
N ALA A 108 -13.25 -8.61 -5.63
CA ALA A 108 -12.97 -10.03 -5.42
C ALA A 108 -11.84 -10.52 -6.33
N PHE A 109 -11.83 -10.14 -7.60
CA PHE A 109 -10.75 -10.44 -8.53
C PHE A 109 -9.40 -9.85 -8.06
N ALA A 110 -9.36 -8.58 -7.67
CA ALA A 110 -8.13 -7.97 -7.14
C ALA A 110 -7.57 -8.73 -5.93
N VAL A 111 -8.45 -9.21 -5.04
CA VAL A 111 -8.05 -10.04 -3.89
C VAL A 111 -7.46 -11.39 -4.33
N THR A 112 -8.02 -12.05 -5.35
CA THR A 112 -7.45 -13.32 -5.85
C THR A 112 -6.10 -13.11 -6.52
N GLN A 113 -5.85 -11.94 -7.10
CA GLN A 113 -4.55 -11.53 -7.64
C GLN A 113 -3.57 -11.06 -6.56
N GLN A 114 -3.95 -11.11 -5.28
CA GLN A 114 -3.17 -10.60 -4.15
C GLN A 114 -2.83 -9.11 -4.27
N TRP A 115 -3.64 -8.34 -4.99
CA TRP A 115 -3.51 -6.88 -5.03
C TRP A 115 -4.02 -6.27 -3.72
N GLU A 116 -3.48 -5.10 -3.38
CA GLU A 116 -3.90 -4.38 -2.17
C GLU A 116 -5.36 -3.90 -2.26
N GLY A 117 -5.81 -3.56 -3.47
CA GLY A 117 -7.17 -3.08 -3.71
C GLY A 117 -7.31 -2.36 -5.05
N LEU A 118 -8.34 -1.52 -5.15
CA LEU A 118 -8.68 -0.75 -6.35
C LEU A 118 -8.51 0.75 -6.10
N VAL A 119 -8.17 1.49 -7.16
CA VAL A 119 -8.20 2.96 -7.16
C VAL A 119 -9.29 3.42 -8.12
N LEU A 120 -10.34 4.03 -7.57
CA LEU A 120 -11.44 4.60 -8.35
C LEU A 120 -11.11 6.04 -8.70
N LYS A 121 -11.20 6.35 -9.99
CA LYS A 121 -10.94 7.67 -10.55
C LYS A 121 -12.12 8.10 -11.41
N ALA A 122 -12.69 9.26 -11.13
CA ALA A 122 -13.75 9.83 -11.94
C ALA A 122 -13.23 10.13 -13.35
N ARG A 123 -14.00 9.71 -14.36
CA ARG A 123 -13.55 9.69 -15.75
C ARG A 123 -13.28 11.09 -16.33
N GLN A 124 -14.09 12.06 -15.89
CA GLN A 124 -14.08 13.42 -16.43
C GLN A 124 -13.30 14.42 -15.56
N ASP A 125 -12.84 13.99 -14.38
CA ASP A 125 -12.15 14.91 -13.47
C ASP A 125 -10.75 15.24 -13.99
N PRO A 126 -10.37 16.53 -14.00
CA PRO A 126 -8.99 16.94 -14.19
C PRO A 126 -8.16 16.53 -12.97
N TYR A 127 -6.83 16.44 -13.11
CA TYR A 127 -5.98 16.14 -11.96
C TYR A 127 -5.95 17.33 -11.00
N ILE A 128 -5.88 18.55 -11.55
CA ILE A 128 -6.18 19.80 -10.86
C ILE A 128 -7.18 20.60 -11.70
N GLY A 129 -8.32 20.97 -11.11
CA GLY A 129 -9.35 21.79 -11.72
C GLY A 129 -8.97 23.26 -11.84
N ALA A 130 -9.70 24.00 -12.68
CA ALA A 130 -9.46 25.42 -12.91
C ALA A 130 -9.65 26.28 -11.65
N ASP A 131 -10.45 25.80 -10.70
CA ASP A 131 -10.66 26.38 -9.37
C ASP A 131 -9.58 26.00 -8.34
N GLY A 132 -8.57 25.22 -8.75
CA GLY A 132 -7.53 24.69 -7.88
C GLY A 132 -7.92 23.41 -7.13
N SER A 133 -9.12 22.86 -7.37
CA SER A 133 -9.52 21.59 -6.76
C SER A 133 -8.64 20.44 -7.26
N VAL A 134 -8.26 19.52 -6.38
CA VAL A 134 -7.47 18.33 -6.75
C VAL A 134 -8.41 17.14 -6.90
N ALA A 135 -8.18 16.32 -7.95
CA ALA A 135 -8.94 15.09 -8.18
C ALA A 135 -9.03 14.23 -6.91
N ARG A 136 -10.24 13.83 -6.55
CA ARG A 136 -10.49 12.91 -5.44
C ARG A 136 -10.45 11.49 -5.96
N HIS A 137 -9.35 10.81 -5.70
CA HIS A 137 -9.23 9.38 -5.95
C HIS A 137 -9.66 8.60 -4.71
N VAL A 138 -10.49 7.57 -4.89
CA VAL A 138 -10.93 6.69 -3.79
C VAL A 138 -10.11 5.42 -3.84
N LYS A 139 -9.48 5.06 -2.72
CA LYS A 139 -8.78 3.79 -2.54
C LYS A 139 -9.73 2.82 -1.84
N LEU A 140 -10.12 1.75 -2.52
CA LEU A 140 -10.95 0.68 -1.96
C LEU A 140 -10.06 -0.53 -1.66
N LYS A 141 -9.93 -0.89 -0.39
CA LYS A 141 -9.12 -2.02 0.08
C LYS A 141 -9.97 -3.02 0.83
N LYS A 142 -9.53 -4.28 0.83
CA LYS A 142 -10.25 -5.37 1.52
C LYS A 142 -10.39 -5.07 3.01
N ASP A 143 -9.32 -4.55 3.61
CA ASP A 143 -9.25 -4.25 5.05
C ASP A 143 -10.14 -3.08 5.48
N TYR A 144 -10.70 -2.30 4.54
CA TYR A 144 -11.67 -1.25 4.85
C TYR A 144 -13.11 -1.79 4.95
N ILE A 145 -13.35 -3.04 4.54
CA ILE A 145 -14.68 -3.65 4.57
C ILE A 145 -14.78 -4.51 5.83
N PRO A 146 -15.73 -4.21 6.75
CA PRO A 146 -15.92 -4.99 7.97
C PRO A 146 -16.07 -6.49 7.67
N GLY A 147 -15.30 -7.31 8.38
CA GLY A 147 -15.32 -8.77 8.24
C GLY A 147 -14.50 -9.34 7.09
N LEU A 148 -13.92 -8.53 6.20
CA LEU A 148 -13.08 -9.02 5.10
C LEU A 148 -11.57 -8.86 5.34
N GLY A 149 -11.17 -7.92 6.20
CA GLY A 149 -9.77 -7.74 6.60
C GLY A 149 -9.22 -8.94 7.38
N ASN A 150 -7.90 -9.10 7.34
CA ASN A 150 -7.25 -10.11 8.19
C ASN A 150 -7.22 -9.59 9.64
N SER A 151 -7.73 -10.37 10.59
CA SER A 151 -7.65 -10.08 12.02
C SER A 151 -6.74 -11.09 12.72
N ALA A 152 -6.15 -10.67 13.84
CA ALA A 152 -5.37 -11.54 14.71
C ALA A 152 -5.68 -11.20 16.17
N ASP A 153 -5.87 -12.23 16.98
CA ASP A 153 -5.97 -12.09 18.43
C ASP A 153 -4.57 -12.08 19.02
N LEU A 154 -4.18 -10.94 19.60
CA LEU A 154 -2.86 -10.71 20.16
C LEU A 154 -2.95 -10.34 21.64
N VAL A 155 -1.92 -10.68 22.40
CA VAL A 155 -1.83 -10.34 23.83
C VAL A 155 -1.01 -9.07 24.00
N VAL A 156 -1.50 -8.14 24.80
CA VAL A 156 -0.71 -6.99 25.27
C VAL A 156 0.22 -7.48 26.37
N ILE A 157 1.53 -7.42 26.16
CA ILE A 157 2.53 -7.88 27.14
C ILE A 157 3.30 -6.73 27.82
N GLY A 158 3.06 -5.49 27.39
CA GLY A 158 3.73 -4.33 27.95
C GLY A 158 3.20 -3.02 27.37
N GLY A 159 3.55 -1.91 28.04
CA GLY A 159 3.19 -0.56 27.63
C GLY A 159 4.38 0.38 27.70
N ARG A 160 4.30 1.49 26.96
CA ARG A 160 5.20 2.64 27.01
C ARG A 160 4.39 3.94 27.06
N CYS A 161 4.87 4.91 27.82
CA CYS A 161 4.40 6.29 27.74
C CYS A 161 5.29 7.07 26.75
N ASP A 162 4.66 7.69 25.77
CA ASP A 162 5.21 8.77 24.96
C ASP A 162 4.59 10.09 25.45
N PRO A 163 5.35 10.94 26.15
CA PRO A 163 4.84 12.18 26.71
C PRO A 163 4.24 13.13 25.67
N LEU A 164 4.77 13.15 24.43
CA LEU A 164 4.25 14.01 23.37
C LEU A 164 2.87 13.53 22.90
N THR A 165 2.74 12.21 22.69
CA THR A 165 1.46 11.59 22.35
C THR A 165 0.44 11.75 23.48
N ALA A 166 0.87 11.57 24.73
CA ALA A 166 -0.01 11.75 25.90
C ALA A 166 -0.52 13.18 25.98
N HIS A 167 0.37 14.16 25.81
CA HIS A 167 0.02 15.58 25.80
C HIS A 167 -0.94 15.92 24.65
N SER A 168 -0.67 15.46 23.43
CA SER A 168 -1.54 15.74 22.27
C SER A 168 -2.95 15.16 22.41
N LEU A 169 -3.08 14.07 23.18
CA LEU A 169 -4.36 13.41 23.45
C LEU A 169 -5.03 13.91 24.74
N GLY A 170 -4.44 14.88 25.45
CA GLY A 170 -4.94 15.37 26.74
C GLY A 170 -4.93 14.32 27.86
N LEU A 171 -4.06 13.31 27.75
CA LEU A 171 -3.92 12.24 28.75
C LEU A 171 -3.06 12.71 29.92
N ALA A 172 -3.30 12.11 31.09
CA ALA A 172 -2.52 12.39 32.29
C ALA A 172 -1.04 11.99 32.09
N PRO A 173 -0.07 12.71 32.68
CA PRO A 173 1.34 12.32 32.66
C PRO A 173 1.55 10.87 33.14
N GLY A 174 2.35 10.10 32.41
CA GLY A 174 2.60 8.68 32.71
C GLY A 174 1.55 7.71 32.16
N SER A 175 0.53 8.21 31.45
CA SER A 175 -0.45 7.36 30.74
C SER A 175 0.23 6.51 29.67
N TRP A 176 -0.18 5.25 29.56
CA TRP A 176 0.28 4.36 28.47
C TRP A 176 -0.26 4.86 27.13
N THR A 177 0.63 5.07 26.17
CA THR A 177 0.28 5.55 24.82
C THR A 177 0.65 4.56 23.73
N THR A 178 1.57 3.64 24.01
CA THR A 178 1.96 2.55 23.12
C THR A 178 1.84 1.22 23.86
N PHE A 179 1.31 0.20 23.20
CA PHE A 179 1.17 -1.15 23.72
C PHE A 179 1.93 -2.14 22.85
N PHE A 180 2.69 -3.04 23.46
CA PHE A 180 3.44 -4.09 22.77
C PHE A 180 2.56 -5.34 22.64
N LEU A 181 2.38 -5.79 21.40
CA LEU A 181 1.52 -6.90 21.03
C LEU A 181 2.37 -8.15 20.77
N ALA A 182 1.96 -9.28 21.33
CA ALA A 182 2.66 -10.54 21.22
C ALA A 182 1.74 -11.70 20.85
N CYS A 183 2.31 -12.70 20.17
CA CYS A 183 1.68 -14.00 19.95
C CYS A 183 2.41 -15.09 20.76
N ARG A 184 1.71 -16.19 21.02
CA ARG A 184 2.28 -17.35 21.71
C ARG A 184 3.33 -18.01 20.80
N ASP A 185 4.53 -18.21 21.33
CA ASP A 185 5.61 -18.92 20.65
C ASP A 185 5.53 -20.42 20.96
N MET A 186 5.12 -21.21 19.95
CA MET A 186 5.00 -22.68 20.07
C MET A 186 6.34 -23.39 19.85
N GLY A 187 7.37 -22.71 19.34
CA GLY A 187 8.68 -23.28 19.01
C GLY A 187 9.78 -22.90 20.01
N GLY A 188 9.50 -21.99 20.94
CA GLY A 188 10.45 -21.57 21.96
C GLY A 188 10.77 -22.71 22.93
N ARG A 189 12.04 -23.15 22.97
CA ARG A 189 12.56 -23.94 24.09
C ARG A 189 12.64 -23.01 25.30
N CYS A 190 11.60 -22.97 26.11
CA CYS A 190 11.65 -22.27 27.39
C CYS A 190 12.56 -23.10 28.33
N HIS A 191 13.79 -22.64 28.54
CA HIS A 191 14.82 -23.31 29.35
C HIS A 191 14.58 -23.08 30.85
N THR A 192 13.45 -23.56 31.38
CA THR A 192 13.17 -23.55 32.83
C THR A 192 12.21 -24.68 33.15
N GLU A 193 12.49 -25.46 34.20
CA GLU A 193 11.60 -26.52 34.70
C GLU A 193 10.23 -25.92 35.07
N GLY A 194 9.23 -26.12 34.21
CA GLY A 194 7.88 -25.60 34.34
C GLY A 194 7.23 -25.30 32.98
N VAL A 195 5.90 -25.33 32.90
CA VAL A 195 5.15 -24.94 31.69
C VAL A 195 5.19 -23.41 31.57
N VAL A 196 6.29 -22.86 31.06
CA VAL A 196 6.37 -21.44 30.73
C VAL A 196 5.79 -21.23 29.34
N THR A 197 4.71 -20.44 29.24
CA THR A 197 4.21 -19.99 27.94
C THR A 197 5.10 -18.86 27.45
N CYS A 198 5.92 -19.11 26.45
CA CYS A 198 6.76 -18.09 25.83
C CYS A 198 5.93 -17.25 24.84
N PHE A 199 6.12 -15.93 24.85
CA PHE A 199 5.49 -14.98 23.94
C PHE A 199 6.53 -14.27 23.08
N ARG A 200 6.21 -14.02 21.82
CA ARG A 200 7.05 -13.25 20.89
C ARG A 200 6.35 -11.94 20.56
N ILE A 201 7.03 -10.82 20.76
CA ILE A 201 6.56 -9.51 20.33
C ILE A 201 6.51 -9.51 18.80
N VAL A 202 5.34 -9.20 18.24
CA VAL A 202 5.09 -9.14 16.80
C VAL A 202 4.77 -7.73 16.31
N GLY A 203 4.49 -6.81 17.23
CA GLY A 203 4.22 -5.42 16.86
C GLY A 203 3.94 -4.54 18.07
N GLN A 204 3.57 -3.31 17.75
CA GLN A 204 3.11 -2.33 18.73
C GLN A 204 1.96 -1.52 18.13
N VAL A 205 1.02 -1.10 18.96
CA VAL A 205 -0.06 -0.17 18.59
C VAL A 205 0.06 1.07 19.47
N SER A 206 -0.11 2.26 18.87
CA SER A 206 -0.07 3.53 19.60
C SER A 206 -1.40 4.26 19.45
N LEU A 207 -1.79 4.99 20.49
CA LEU A 207 -2.94 5.88 20.45
C LEU A 207 -2.68 7.02 19.45
N GLN A 208 -3.68 7.36 18.65
CA GLN A 208 -3.63 8.44 17.66
C GLN A 208 -4.94 9.24 17.71
N LEU A 209 -4.87 10.52 17.37
CA LEU A 209 -6.06 11.34 17.13
C LEU A 209 -6.73 10.82 15.84
N ILE A 210 -8.04 10.59 15.90
CA ILE A 210 -8.87 10.23 14.74
C ILE A 210 -9.28 11.51 14.00
#